data_AF-A0A368CLE2-F1
#
_entry.id   AF-A0A368CLE2-F1
#
_cell.length_a   1.000
_cell.length_b   1.000
_cell.length_c   1.000
_cell.angle_alpha   90.00
_cell.angle_beta   90.00
_cell.angle_gamma   90.00
#
_symmetry.space_group_name_H-M   'P 1'
#
loop_
_entity.id
_entity.type
_entity.pdbx_description
1 polymer ?
#
loop_
_entity_poly.entity_id
_entity_poly.type
_entity_poly.pdbx_seq_one_letter_code
_entity_poly.pdbx_strand_id
1 'polypeptide(L)'
;LLAVRQGQLRCDALAGTASQQEPAEALMRSLKDRHEHELVVEAITAVLQQQGLNPRQPRHPRLASHGPLRHLHTPITAPLNGQHPLALAEVLHPTPAVAGLPRREAMAWLRSLEPFERGAYAAPIGWIDSAGDAELRVAIRSGVLRGSRLELTAGAGLVQGSVPERELQEVALKLEVLQQQLSLSPAAGAVG
;
A
#
# COMPACT_ATOMS: atom_id res chain seq x y z
N LEU A 1 4.97 5.37 -1.51
CA LEU A 1 5.08 5.98 -0.17
C LEU A 1 5.14 7.49 -0.35
N LEU A 2 6.21 8.00 -0.97
CA LEU A 2 6.34 9.41 -1.32
C LEU A 2 7.17 9.59 -2.59
N ALA A 3 6.98 10.71 -3.27
CA ALA A 3 7.84 11.21 -4.33
C ALA A 3 8.10 12.69 -4.10
N VAL A 4 9.32 13.13 -4.39
CA VAL A 4 9.74 14.52 -4.35
C VAL A 4 10.30 14.90 -5.72
N ARG A 5 9.73 15.97 -6.29
CA ARG A 5 10.22 16.58 -7.54
C ARG A 5 10.26 18.08 -7.35
N GLN A 6 11.43 18.69 -7.51
CA GLN A 6 11.62 20.15 -7.44
C GLN A 6 11.00 20.76 -6.18
N GLY A 7 11.22 20.11 -5.03
CA GLY A 7 10.69 20.54 -3.73
C GLY A 7 9.17 20.37 -3.55
N GLN A 8 8.49 19.67 -4.45
CA GLN A 8 7.09 19.26 -4.29
C GLN A 8 6.99 17.81 -3.83
N LEU A 9 6.37 17.59 -2.68
CA LEU A 9 6.03 16.28 -2.15
C LEU A 9 4.72 15.78 -2.75
N ARG A 10 4.68 14.50 -3.10
CA ARG A 10 3.46 13.73 -3.37
C ARG A 10 3.48 12.43 -2.57
N CYS A 11 2.42 12.16 -1.83
CA CYS A 11 2.10 10.85 -1.28
C CYS A 11 0.87 10.30 -2.03
N ASP A 12 0.79 8.98 -2.18
CA ASP A 12 -0.33 8.32 -2.83
C ASP A 12 -1.01 7.38 -1.82
N ALA A 13 -2.22 7.74 -1.40
CA ALA A 13 -3.08 6.84 -0.63
C ALA A 13 -3.75 5.86 -1.60
N LEU A 14 -3.50 4.57 -1.42
CA LEU A 14 -4.07 3.48 -2.20
C LEU A 14 -4.64 2.44 -1.22
N ALA A 15 -5.96 2.27 -1.21
CA ALA A 15 -6.66 1.25 -0.42
C ALA A 15 -7.97 0.85 -1.13
N GLY A 16 -8.53 -0.29 -0.77
CA GLY A 16 -9.61 -0.91 -1.55
C GLY A 16 -9.09 -1.51 -2.85
N THR A 17 -9.49 -2.74 -3.13
CA THR A 17 -9.06 -3.48 -4.32
C THR A 17 -10.27 -4.15 -4.96
N ALA A 18 -10.34 -4.07 -6.28
CA ALA A 18 -11.26 -4.90 -7.07
C ALA A 18 -10.56 -5.41 -8.33
N SER A 19 -11.06 -6.51 -8.88
CA SER A 19 -10.66 -6.94 -10.22
C SER A 19 -11.12 -5.92 -11.26
N GLN A 20 -10.34 -5.73 -12.34
CA GLN A 20 -10.79 -4.92 -13.47
C GLN A 20 -12.00 -5.50 -14.19
N GLN A 21 -12.28 -6.80 -14.01
CA GLN A 21 -13.46 -7.48 -14.53
C GLN A 21 -14.74 -7.10 -13.76
N GLU A 22 -14.61 -6.59 -12.54
CA GLU A 22 -15.74 -6.10 -11.76
C GLU A 22 -16.12 -4.68 -12.19
N PRO A 23 -17.42 -4.31 -12.08
CA PRO A 23 -17.87 -2.95 -12.37
C PRO A 23 -17.11 -1.92 -11.55
N ALA A 24 -16.57 -0.89 -12.21
CA ALA A 24 -15.80 0.16 -11.57
C ALA A 24 -16.59 0.90 -10.47
N GLU A 25 -17.90 1.06 -10.69
CA GLU A 25 -18.84 1.70 -9.77
C GLU A 25 -19.03 0.90 -8.49
N ALA A 26 -18.81 -0.42 -8.51
CA ALA A 26 -18.97 -1.27 -7.33
C ALA A 26 -17.93 -0.88 -6.25
N LEU A 27 -16.65 -0.76 -6.65
CA LEU A 27 -15.59 -0.32 -5.75
C LEU A 27 -15.81 1.13 -5.27
N MET A 28 -16.21 2.03 -6.17
CA MET A 28 -16.49 3.43 -5.83
C MET A 28 -17.70 3.60 -4.88
N ARG A 29 -18.64 2.66 -4.85
CA ARG A 29 -19.83 2.70 -3.99
C ARG A 29 -19.71 1.84 -2.74
N SER A 30 -18.68 1.00 -2.65
CA SER A 30 -18.45 0.15 -1.48
C SER A 30 -18.17 1.00 -0.24
N LEU A 31 -19.08 0.95 0.73
CA LEU A 31 -18.92 1.66 2.00
C LEU A 31 -17.71 1.15 2.78
N LYS A 32 -17.44 -0.17 2.71
CA LYS A 32 -16.27 -0.81 3.34
C LYS A 32 -14.97 -0.24 2.79
N ASP A 33 -14.78 -0.34 1.47
CA ASP A 33 -13.52 0.06 0.82
C ASP A 33 -13.31 1.57 0.92
N ARG A 34 -14.38 2.37 0.84
CA ARG A 34 -14.30 3.81 1.04
C ARG A 34 -13.89 4.17 2.46
N HIS A 35 -14.46 3.52 3.46
CA HIS A 35 -14.10 3.76 4.86
C HIS A 35 -12.64 3.40 5.11
N GLU A 36 -12.20 2.23 4.64
CA GLU A 36 -10.79 1.82 4.72
C GLU A 36 -9.86 2.84 4.03
N HIS A 37 -10.23 3.31 2.84
CA HIS A 37 -9.45 4.30 2.10
C HIS A 37 -9.39 5.67 2.80
N GLU A 38 -10.51 6.13 3.37
CA GLU A 38 -10.59 7.38 4.12
C GLU A 38 -9.65 7.34 5.34
N LEU A 39 -9.56 6.21 6.06
CA LEU A 39 -8.61 6.04 7.17
C LEU A 39 -7.14 6.18 6.74
N VAL A 40 -6.78 5.64 5.56
CA VAL A 40 -5.42 5.78 5.00
C VAL A 40 -5.12 7.24 4.66
N VAL A 41 -6.07 7.92 4.02
CA VAL A 41 -5.97 9.32 3.62
C VAL A 41 -5.81 10.23 4.83
N GLU A 42 -6.65 10.06 5.85
CA GLU A 42 -6.61 10.82 7.09
C GLU A 42 -5.27 10.65 7.82
N ALA A 43 -4.80 9.41 7.95
CA ALA A 43 -3.53 9.14 8.62
C ALA A 43 -2.33 9.78 7.91
N ILE A 44 -2.25 9.69 6.58
CA ILE A 44 -1.17 10.33 5.82
C ILE A 44 -1.25 11.85 5.98
N THR A 45 -2.44 12.42 5.84
CA THR A 45 -2.67 13.87 5.96
C THR A 45 -2.27 14.38 7.34
N ALA A 46 -2.69 13.67 8.40
CA ALA A 46 -2.37 14.02 9.79
C ALA A 46 -0.86 13.98 10.05
N VAL A 47 -0.15 12.95 9.56
CA VAL A 47 1.32 12.89 9.70
C VAL A 47 1.98 14.08 9.00
N LEU A 48 1.58 14.40 7.76
CA LEU A 48 2.15 15.55 7.04
C LEU A 48 1.89 16.88 7.76
N GLN A 49 0.69 17.07 8.32
CA GLN A 49 0.36 18.25 9.12
C GLN A 49 1.18 18.34 10.41
N GLN A 50 1.40 17.22 11.10
CA GLN A 50 2.27 17.15 12.29
C GLN A 50 3.73 17.50 11.96
N GLN A 51 4.18 17.24 10.73
CA GLN A 51 5.48 17.69 10.23
C GLN A 51 5.50 19.15 9.75
N GLY A 52 4.43 19.92 10.00
CA GLY A 52 4.33 21.33 9.62
C GLY A 52 4.11 21.57 8.12
N LEU A 53 3.70 20.55 7.37
CA LEU A 53 3.35 20.68 5.95
C LEU A 53 1.86 21.02 5.79
N ASN A 54 1.51 21.60 4.65
CA ASN A 54 0.12 21.94 4.30
C ASN A 54 -0.37 21.02 3.16
N PRO A 55 -0.81 19.79 3.46
CA PRO A 55 -1.22 18.83 2.45
C PRO A 55 -2.53 19.24 1.76
N ARG A 56 -2.58 18.99 0.45
CA ARG A 56 -3.76 19.17 -0.40
C ARG A 56 -4.13 17.85 -1.04
N GLN A 57 -5.43 17.61 -1.15
CA GLN A 57 -5.96 16.41 -1.77
C GLN A 57 -7.32 16.68 -2.43
N PRO A 58 -7.72 15.89 -3.43
CA PRO A 58 -9.08 15.92 -3.96
C PRO A 58 -10.12 15.57 -2.89
N ARG A 59 -11.37 16.05 -3.07
CA ARG A 59 -12.48 15.76 -2.15
C ARG A 59 -12.93 14.29 -2.18
N HIS A 60 -12.73 13.62 -3.31
CA HIS A 60 -13.16 12.24 -3.52
C HIS A 60 -12.01 11.43 -4.11
N PRO A 61 -11.91 10.13 -3.77
CA PRO A 61 -10.94 9.25 -4.42
C PRO A 61 -11.26 9.13 -5.91
N ARG A 62 -10.24 8.75 -6.68
CA ARG A 62 -10.37 8.32 -8.07
C ARG A 62 -9.97 6.86 -8.19
N LEU A 63 -10.29 6.24 -9.32
CA LEU A 63 -9.85 4.88 -9.61
C LEU A 63 -8.44 4.92 -10.22
N ALA A 64 -7.55 4.05 -9.72
CA ALA A 64 -6.25 3.81 -10.32
C ALA A 64 -6.12 2.33 -10.72
N SER A 65 -5.81 2.08 -11.98
CA SER A 65 -5.62 0.74 -12.51
C SER A 65 -4.14 0.34 -12.51
N HIS A 66 -3.85 -0.86 -11.99
CA HIS A 66 -2.51 -1.44 -11.96
C HIS A 66 -2.60 -2.90 -12.41
N GLY A 67 -2.25 -3.16 -13.69
CA GLY A 67 -2.43 -4.49 -14.28
C GLY A 67 -3.91 -4.91 -14.22
N PRO A 68 -4.24 -6.12 -13.76
CA PRO A 68 -5.63 -6.61 -13.72
C PRO A 68 -6.44 -6.07 -12.54
N LEU A 69 -5.88 -5.17 -11.71
CA LEU A 69 -6.55 -4.66 -10.52
C LEU A 69 -6.86 -3.16 -10.61
N ARG A 70 -7.85 -2.76 -9.81
CA ARG A 70 -8.28 -1.38 -9.61
C ARG A 70 -8.26 -1.05 -8.12
N HIS A 71 -7.86 0.17 -7.81
CA HIS A 71 -7.76 0.68 -6.44
C HIS A 71 -8.45 2.04 -6.30
N LEU A 72 -8.94 2.35 -5.10
CA LEU A 72 -9.23 3.75 -4.75
C LEU A 72 -7.90 4.47 -4.55
N HIS A 73 -7.82 5.68 -5.08
CA HIS A 73 -6.60 6.48 -5.10
C HIS A 73 -6.89 7.92 -4.71
N THR A 74 -6.14 8.44 -3.74
CA THR A 74 -6.11 9.88 -3.43
C THR A 74 -4.65 10.35 -3.47
N PRO A 75 -4.27 11.20 -4.44
CA PRO A 75 -2.99 11.88 -4.40
C PRO A 75 -3.02 13.00 -3.36
N ILE A 76 -2.01 13.04 -2.49
CA ILE A 76 -1.84 14.04 -1.44
C ILE A 76 -0.55 14.79 -1.73
N THR A 77 -0.61 16.11 -1.92
CA THR A 77 0.56 16.92 -2.28
C THR A 77 0.84 18.01 -1.27
N ALA A 78 2.10 18.37 -1.09
CA ALA A 78 2.51 19.50 -0.26
C ALA A 78 3.84 20.08 -0.76
N PRO A 79 4.11 21.38 -0.57
CA PRO A 79 5.48 21.89 -0.64
C PRO A 79 6.34 21.18 0.42
N LEU A 80 7.54 20.72 0.05
CA LEU A 80 8.43 19.98 0.95
C LEU A 80 9.07 20.88 2.03
N ASN A 81 9.14 22.19 1.78
CA ASN A 81 9.69 23.20 2.69
C ASN A 81 11.09 22.86 3.22
N GLY A 82 11.95 22.29 2.36
CA GLY A 82 13.33 21.95 2.70
C GLY A 82 13.51 20.71 3.58
N GLN A 83 12.44 19.97 3.91
CA GLN A 83 12.55 18.72 4.67
C GLN A 83 13.22 17.62 3.85
N HIS A 84 13.98 16.74 4.51
CA HIS A 84 14.63 15.63 3.84
C HIS A 84 13.63 14.50 3.53
N PRO A 85 13.56 13.97 2.28
CA PRO A 85 12.60 12.94 1.91
C PRO A 85 12.64 11.69 2.80
N LEU A 86 13.84 11.27 3.23
CA LEU A 86 13.99 10.10 4.11
C LEU A 86 13.38 10.30 5.49
N ALA A 87 13.47 11.52 6.06
CA ALA A 87 12.87 11.83 7.37
C ALA A 87 11.34 11.77 7.29
N LEU A 88 10.76 12.26 6.20
CA LEU A 88 9.32 12.11 5.94
C LEU A 88 8.92 10.64 5.74
N ALA A 89 9.75 9.85 5.05
CA ALA A 89 9.49 8.43 4.86
C ALA A 89 9.44 7.68 6.20
N GLU A 90 10.35 8.00 7.13
CA GLU A 90 10.42 7.39 8.46
C GLU A 90 9.13 7.62 9.27
N VAL A 91 8.59 8.84 9.27
CA VAL A 91 7.36 9.14 10.01
C VAL A 91 6.09 8.65 9.32
N LEU A 92 6.08 8.59 7.99
CA LEU A 92 4.95 8.09 7.19
C LEU A 92 4.86 6.56 7.18
N HIS A 93 5.99 5.86 7.20
CA HIS A 93 6.03 4.41 7.10
C HIS A 93 5.97 3.72 8.49
N PRO A 94 5.29 2.57 8.61
CA PRO A 94 4.27 2.07 7.68
C PRO A 94 2.99 2.89 7.73
N THR A 95 2.33 3.04 6.57
CA THR A 95 0.99 3.62 6.48
C THR A 95 -0.06 2.59 6.92
N PRO A 96 -1.31 3.01 7.22
CA PRO A 96 -2.37 2.08 7.58
C PRO A 96 -2.66 1.02 6.50
N ALA A 97 -2.44 1.34 5.23
CA ALA A 97 -2.65 0.44 4.10
C ALA A 97 -1.82 -0.86 4.17
N VAL A 98 -0.74 -0.88 4.96
CA VAL A 98 0.12 -2.07 5.13
C VAL A 98 0.33 -2.51 6.57
N ALA A 99 0.06 -1.65 7.55
CA ALA A 99 0.21 -1.97 8.98
C ALA A 99 -1.09 -1.92 9.77
N GLY A 100 -2.04 -1.06 9.42
CA GLY A 100 -3.26 -0.78 10.19
C GLY A 100 -3.16 0.40 11.16
N LEU A 101 -4.24 0.63 11.91
CA LEU A 101 -4.38 1.69 12.93
C LEU A 101 -4.96 1.11 14.24
N PRO A 102 -4.53 1.61 15.41
CA PRO A 102 -3.35 2.46 15.61
C PRO A 102 -2.05 1.69 15.31
N ARG A 103 -1.03 2.40 14.78
CA ARG A 103 0.14 1.78 14.11
C ARG A 103 0.88 0.76 14.97
N ARG A 104 1.13 1.09 16.25
CA ARG A 104 1.95 0.26 17.14
C ARG A 104 1.23 -1.04 17.50
N GLU A 105 -0.04 -0.93 17.84
CA GLU A 105 -0.93 -2.03 18.22
C GLU A 105 -1.17 -2.95 17.03
N ALA A 106 -1.45 -2.37 15.85
CA ALA A 106 -1.66 -3.15 14.63
C ALA A 106 -0.38 -3.91 14.21
N MET A 107 0.79 -3.26 14.30
CA MET A 107 2.08 -3.94 14.06
C MET A 107 2.38 -5.05 15.09
N ALA A 108 1.99 -4.88 16.36
CA ALA A 108 2.15 -5.93 17.37
C ALA A 108 1.22 -7.11 17.10
N TRP A 109 -0.02 -6.82 16.69
CA TRP A 109 -1.00 -7.84 16.33
C TRP A 109 -0.55 -8.63 15.10
N LEU A 110 -0.08 -7.96 14.04
CA LEU A 110 0.48 -8.62 12.86
C LEU A 110 1.64 -9.56 13.22
N ARG A 111 2.59 -9.11 14.05
CA ARG A 111 3.70 -9.96 14.53
C ARG A 111 3.24 -11.17 15.35
N SER A 112 2.09 -11.10 16.03
CA SER A 112 1.53 -12.22 16.78
C SER A 112 0.81 -13.25 15.91
N LEU A 113 0.35 -12.86 14.71
CA LEU A 113 -0.47 -13.70 13.84
C LEU A 113 0.30 -14.26 12.64
N GLU A 114 1.25 -13.50 12.09
CA GLU A 114 2.00 -13.91 10.92
C GLU A 114 3.11 -14.89 11.33
N PRO A 115 3.08 -16.15 10.87
CA PRO A 115 4.08 -17.15 11.25
C PRO A 115 5.42 -16.96 10.52
N PHE A 116 5.67 -15.77 9.99
CA PHE A 116 6.83 -15.43 9.17
C PHE A 116 7.22 -13.96 9.35
N GLU A 117 8.49 -13.67 9.07
CA GLU A 117 9.00 -12.30 9.00
C GLU A 117 8.68 -11.70 7.62
N ARG A 118 8.11 -10.49 7.59
CA ARG A 118 7.79 -9.80 6.33
C ARG A 118 9.04 -9.45 5.52
N GLY A 119 10.20 -9.28 6.15
CA GLY A 119 11.44 -8.90 5.48
C GLY A 119 11.27 -7.62 4.66
N ALA A 120 11.51 -7.69 3.34
CA ALA A 120 11.34 -6.55 2.44
C ALA A 120 9.88 -6.26 2.06
N TYR A 121 8.93 -7.15 2.38
CA TYR A 121 7.52 -6.93 2.07
C TYR A 121 6.99 -5.69 2.80
N ALA A 122 6.35 -4.81 2.03
CA ALA A 122 5.85 -3.49 2.42
C ALA A 122 6.92 -2.45 2.81
N ALA A 123 8.21 -2.77 2.80
CA ALA A 123 9.27 -1.82 3.12
C ALA A 123 9.33 -0.65 2.09
N PRO A 124 9.79 0.55 2.47
CA PRO A 124 10.11 1.60 1.52
C PRO A 124 11.28 1.17 0.62
N ILE A 125 11.11 1.28 -0.68
CA ILE A 125 12.16 1.00 -1.67
C ILE A 125 12.20 2.10 -2.73
N GLY A 126 13.39 2.52 -3.14
CA GLY A 126 13.57 3.48 -4.22
C GLY A 126 14.87 4.26 -4.12
N TRP A 127 14.85 5.54 -4.46
CA TRP A 127 16.04 6.36 -4.60
C TRP A 127 15.84 7.79 -4.06
N ILE A 128 16.97 8.43 -3.73
CA ILE A 128 17.10 9.85 -3.40
C ILE A 128 18.38 10.32 -4.11
N ASP A 129 18.32 11.42 -4.85
CA ASP A 129 19.50 12.00 -5.49
C ASP A 129 20.12 13.14 -4.67
N SER A 130 21.26 13.64 -5.14
CA SER A 130 21.98 14.74 -4.49
C SER A 130 21.25 16.08 -4.54
N ALA A 131 20.23 16.24 -5.39
CA ALA A 131 19.38 17.43 -5.47
C ALA A 131 18.19 17.36 -4.51
N GLY A 132 17.99 16.22 -3.83
CA GLY A 132 16.88 15.99 -2.90
C GLY A 132 15.59 15.52 -3.59
N ASP A 133 15.64 15.28 -4.90
CA ASP A 133 14.56 14.59 -5.60
C ASP A 133 14.58 13.12 -5.18
N ALA A 134 13.39 12.54 -5.04
CA ALA A 134 13.25 11.21 -4.45
C ALA A 134 12.03 10.48 -4.98
N GLU A 135 12.10 9.16 -4.98
CA GLU A 135 10.93 8.31 -5.14
C GLU A 135 11.08 7.09 -4.25
N LEU A 136 10.19 6.96 -3.27
CA LEU A 136 10.10 5.82 -2.38
C LEU A 136 8.73 5.16 -2.55
N ARG A 137 8.74 3.93 -3.04
CA ARG A 137 7.56 3.07 -3.19
C ARG A 137 7.44 2.13 -2.01
N VAL A 138 6.22 1.64 -1.77
CA VAL A 138 5.98 0.58 -0.80
C VAL A 138 6.22 -0.74 -1.56
N ALA A 139 7.12 -1.59 -1.06
CA ALA A 139 7.49 -2.86 -1.69
C ALA A 139 6.38 -3.91 -1.55
N ILE A 140 5.28 -3.69 -2.25
CA ILE A 140 4.17 -4.65 -2.45
C ILE A 140 4.18 -5.13 -3.90
N ARG A 141 3.50 -6.24 -4.16
CA ARG A 141 3.57 -6.92 -5.46
C ARG A 141 5.04 -7.19 -5.84
N SER A 142 5.71 -7.83 -4.91
CA SER A 142 7.14 -8.12 -4.95
C SER A 142 7.38 -9.52 -4.40
N GLY A 143 8.56 -10.06 -4.68
CA GLY A 143 9.01 -11.33 -4.15
C GLY A 143 10.49 -11.28 -3.79
N VAL A 144 10.90 -12.15 -2.88
CA VAL A 144 12.30 -12.31 -2.48
C VAL A 144 12.81 -13.62 -3.07
N LEU A 145 13.80 -13.53 -3.96
CA LEU A 145 14.48 -14.69 -4.52
C LEU A 145 15.70 -15.04 -3.65
N ARG A 146 15.73 -16.26 -3.12
CA ARG A 146 16.85 -16.82 -2.35
C ARG A 146 17.33 -18.09 -3.04
N GLY A 147 18.44 -17.98 -3.79
CA GLY A 147 18.89 -19.06 -4.67
C GLY A 147 17.83 -19.34 -5.74
N SER A 148 17.28 -20.55 -5.75
CA SER A 148 16.19 -20.96 -6.65
C SER A 148 14.79 -20.87 -6.02
N ARG A 149 14.66 -20.41 -4.77
CA ARG A 149 13.37 -20.28 -4.08
C ARG A 149 12.86 -18.85 -4.16
N LEU A 150 11.66 -18.66 -4.69
CA LEU A 150 10.97 -17.38 -4.72
C LEU A 150 9.85 -17.35 -3.67
N GLU A 151 9.91 -16.40 -2.76
CA GLU A 151 8.87 -16.16 -1.75
C GLU A 151 8.03 -14.96 -2.17
N LEU A 152 6.71 -15.16 -2.30
CA LEU A 152 5.73 -14.13 -2.64
C LEU A 152 4.86 -13.84 -1.42
N THR A 153 4.63 -12.56 -1.15
CA THR A 153 3.80 -12.12 -0.02
C THR A 153 2.76 -11.11 -0.51
N ALA A 154 1.53 -11.28 -0.06
CA ALA A 154 0.44 -10.33 -0.24
C ALA A 154 -0.44 -10.32 1.01
N GLY A 155 -1.21 -9.25 1.18
CA GLY A 155 -2.14 -9.09 2.28
C GLY A 155 -3.37 -8.29 1.85
N ALA A 156 -4.39 -8.31 2.69
CA ALA A 156 -5.60 -7.51 2.57
C ALA A 156 -5.80 -6.69 3.86
N GLY A 157 -6.39 -5.51 3.73
CA GLY A 157 -6.77 -4.71 4.89
C GLY A 157 -7.98 -5.32 5.57
N LEU A 158 -7.98 -5.35 6.90
CA LEU A 158 -9.09 -5.86 7.68
C LEU A 158 -9.77 -4.70 8.41
N VAL A 159 -11.07 -4.57 8.19
CA VAL A 159 -11.93 -3.60 8.88
C VAL A 159 -13.19 -4.28 9.40
N GLN A 160 -13.96 -3.60 10.23
CA GLN A 160 -15.26 -4.11 10.66
C GLN A 160 -16.15 -4.36 9.43
N GLY A 161 -16.69 -5.58 9.33
CA GLY A 161 -17.48 -6.01 8.16
C GLY A 161 -16.67 -6.72 7.07
N SER A 162 -15.35 -6.89 7.25
CA SER A 162 -14.55 -7.81 6.44
C SER A 162 -15.09 -9.24 6.55
N VAL A 163 -15.11 -9.94 5.41
CA VAL A 163 -15.57 -11.34 5.30
C VAL A 163 -14.36 -12.20 4.94
N PRO A 164 -13.90 -13.13 5.81
CA PRO A 164 -12.64 -13.84 5.64
C PRO A 164 -12.42 -14.44 4.25
N GLU A 165 -13.45 -15.04 3.67
CA GLU A 165 -13.39 -15.67 2.34
C GLU A 165 -13.13 -14.63 1.23
N ARG A 166 -13.69 -13.43 1.36
CA ARG A 166 -13.46 -12.33 0.42
C ARG A 166 -12.07 -11.74 0.56
N GLU A 167 -11.57 -11.58 1.78
CA GLU A 167 -10.22 -11.07 2.01
C GLU A 167 -9.16 -12.06 1.51
N LEU A 168 -9.40 -13.37 1.67
CA LEU A 168 -8.54 -14.40 1.09
C LEU A 168 -8.55 -14.36 -0.45
N GLN A 169 -9.72 -14.17 -1.07
CA GLN A 169 -9.82 -13.99 -2.51
C GLN A 169 -9.08 -12.74 -3.00
N GLU A 170 -9.14 -11.64 -2.25
CA GLU A 170 -8.35 -10.44 -2.54
C GLU A 170 -6.84 -10.74 -2.50
N VAL A 171 -6.36 -11.44 -1.46
CA VAL A 171 -4.95 -11.86 -1.37
C VAL A 171 -4.55 -12.72 -2.57
N ALA A 172 -5.39 -13.68 -2.97
CA ALA A 172 -5.14 -14.53 -4.12
C ALA A 172 -5.02 -13.73 -5.42
N LEU A 173 -5.94 -12.79 -5.67
CA LEU A 173 -5.89 -11.88 -6.83
C LEU A 173 -4.58 -11.06 -6.86
N LYS A 174 -4.11 -10.61 -5.69
CA LYS A 174 -2.85 -9.85 -5.59
C LYS A 174 -1.62 -10.68 -5.94
N LEU A 175 -1.61 -11.95 -5.51
CA LEU A 175 -0.54 -12.91 -5.81
C LEU A 175 -0.57 -13.37 -7.28
N GLU A 176 -1.76 -13.54 -7.85
CA GLU A 176 -1.93 -13.96 -9.25
C GLU A 176 -1.23 -12.98 -10.21
N VAL A 177 -1.26 -11.68 -9.93
CA VAL A 177 -0.52 -10.67 -10.71
C VAL A 177 0.96 -11.03 -10.83
N LEU A 178 1.59 -11.45 -9.73
CA LEU A 178 3.01 -11.81 -9.72
C LEU A 178 3.27 -13.13 -10.43
N GLN A 179 2.39 -14.12 -10.23
CA GLN A 179 2.49 -15.41 -10.90
C GLN A 179 2.44 -15.25 -12.43
N GLN A 180 1.48 -14.45 -12.92
CA GLN A 180 1.35 -14.16 -14.35
C GLN A 180 2.57 -13.41 -14.89
N GLN A 181 3.08 -12.39 -14.18
CA GLN A 181 4.25 -11.61 -14.61
C GLN A 181 5.53 -12.42 -14.66
N LEU A 182 5.69 -13.38 -13.75
CA LEU A 182 6.86 -14.23 -13.66
C LEU A 182 6.73 -15.51 -14.51
N SER A 183 5.64 -15.66 -15.27
CA SER A 183 5.30 -16.87 -16.02
C SER A 183 5.36 -18.14 -15.16
N LEU A 184 5.05 -18.01 -13.87
CA LEU A 184 5.01 -19.14 -12.95
C LEU A 184 3.73 -19.92 -13.24
N SER A 185 3.86 -21.20 -13.56
CA SER A 185 2.71 -22.10 -13.50
C SER A 185 2.26 -22.24 -12.04
N PRO A 186 0.96 -22.39 -11.75
CA PRO A 186 0.50 -22.63 -10.39
C PRO A 186 1.27 -23.80 -9.80
N ALA A 187 1.87 -23.62 -8.62
CA ALA A 187 2.49 -24.73 -7.93
C ALA A 187 1.42 -25.79 -7.65
N ALA A 188 1.59 -27.00 -8.19
CA ALA A 188 0.82 -28.16 -7.74
C ALA A 188 0.96 -28.25 -6.22
N GLY A 189 -0.18 -28.24 -5.52
CA GLY A 189 -0.29 -27.85 -4.11
C GLY A 189 0.76 -28.45 -3.18
N ALA A 190 1.35 -27.59 -2.34
CA ALA A 190 1.97 -28.02 -1.10
C ALA A 190 0.87 -28.10 -0.05
N VAL A 191 0.22 -29.26 0.04
CA VAL A 191 -0.53 -29.67 1.22
C VAL A 191 0.51 -30.09 2.27
N GLY A 192 0.51 -29.42 3.42
CA GLY A 192 1.33 -29.74 4.58
C GLY A 192 0.77 -29.04 5.81
#